data_AF-A0A3R6N2C2-F1
#
_entry.id   AF-A0A3R6N2C2-F1
#
_cell.length_a   1.000
_cell.length_b   1.000
_cell.length_c   1.000
_cell.angle_alpha   90.00
_cell.angle_beta   90.00
_cell.angle_gamma   90.00
#
_symmetry.space_group_name_H-M   'P 1'
#
loop_
_entity.id
_entity.type
_entity.pdbx_description
1 polymer ?
#
loop_
_entity_poly.entity_id
_entity_poly.type
_entity_poly.pdbx_seq_one_letter_code
_entity_poly.pdbx_strand_id
1 'polypeptide(L)'
;MTIQEMKQLMQERGYTYAQIADLSGVPLGTVQKIFNGETKGLRYDILTALEGIFKEPMAVMESCAAYGEEKKPGMYTIEDYRALPEEQRVELIDGYFYDMAAPTTFHQLIAGEVYRQIANYIIDQGGACTPFISPIDVQLDNDEKTMIQPDVIIVCKPDQIERRNIMGAPDFVLEVISPGTKRRDHVVKLFKYEQAGVREYWIADPYKKRVLVYFFQCEASPVIYPIDADIPVNIYEGKLTIKFQQIAKWGEQED
;
A
#
# COMPACT_ATOMS: atom_id res chain seq x y z
N MET A 1 7.31 -10.09 -20.35
CA MET A 1 7.34 -9.06 -21.40
C MET A 1 8.78 -8.72 -21.71
N THR A 2 9.10 -8.49 -22.98
CA THR A 2 10.46 -8.10 -23.38
C THR A 2 10.68 -6.59 -23.18
N ILE A 3 11.94 -6.14 -23.11
CA ILE A 3 12.27 -4.70 -23.03
C ILE A 3 11.78 -3.96 -24.28
N GLN A 4 11.77 -4.61 -25.45
CA GLN A 4 11.21 -4.04 -26.68
C GLN A 4 9.69 -3.85 -26.58
N GLU A 5 8.95 -4.83 -26.07
CA GLU A 5 7.51 -4.69 -25.82
C GLU A 5 7.21 -3.55 -24.82
N MET A 6 8.01 -3.45 -23.76
CA MET A 6 7.87 -2.35 -22.79
C MET A 6 8.14 -0.99 -23.45
N LYS A 7 9.17 -0.84 -24.29
CA LYS A 7 9.43 0.40 -25.03
C LYS A 7 8.27 0.81 -25.93
N GLN A 8 7.70 -0.15 -26.62
CA GLN A 8 6.57 0.12 -27.52
C GLN A 8 5.37 0.62 -26.72
N LEU A 9 5.06 -0.03 -25.60
CA LEU A 9 3.98 0.39 -24.70
C LEU A 9 4.28 1.73 -24.00
N MET A 10 5.55 2.05 -23.73
CA MET A 10 5.94 3.38 -23.27
C MET A 10 5.62 4.46 -24.30
N GLN A 11 5.92 4.23 -25.58
CA GLN A 11 5.59 5.17 -26.66
C GLN A 11 4.08 5.28 -26.87
N GLU A 12 3.37 4.15 -26.90
CA GLU A 12 1.92 4.11 -27.09
C GLU A 12 1.16 4.80 -25.93
N ARG A 13 1.64 4.67 -24.69
CA ARG A 13 1.02 5.26 -23.49
C ARG A 13 1.64 6.59 -23.05
N GLY A 14 2.58 7.14 -23.83
CA GLY A 14 3.20 8.44 -23.54
C GLY A 14 4.06 8.51 -22.27
N TYR A 15 4.58 7.37 -21.78
CA TYR A 15 5.41 7.36 -20.57
C TYR A 15 6.83 7.88 -20.82
N THR A 16 7.27 8.78 -19.97
CA THR A 16 8.67 9.22 -19.88
C THR A 16 9.49 8.28 -18.99
N TYR A 17 10.82 8.28 -19.14
CA TYR A 17 11.69 7.52 -18.24
C TYR A 17 11.60 7.99 -16.78
N ALA A 18 11.33 9.28 -16.54
CA ALA A 18 11.08 9.80 -15.20
C ALA A 18 9.82 9.17 -14.60
N GLN A 19 8.71 9.17 -15.35
CA GLN A 19 7.49 8.50 -14.91
C GLN A 19 7.70 7.00 -14.69
N ILE A 20 8.43 6.30 -15.56
CA ILE A 20 8.73 4.89 -15.32
C ILE A 20 9.58 4.68 -14.07
N ALA A 21 10.56 5.55 -13.81
CA ALA A 21 11.39 5.50 -12.62
C ALA A 21 10.56 5.70 -11.34
N ASP A 22 9.73 6.73 -11.34
CA ASP A 22 8.83 7.05 -10.23
C ASP A 22 7.82 5.91 -10.01
N LEU A 23 7.22 5.39 -11.09
CA LEU A 23 6.18 4.34 -11.03
C LEU A 23 6.72 2.94 -10.71
N SER A 24 8.00 2.66 -10.99
CA SER A 24 8.61 1.35 -10.70
C SER A 24 9.43 1.33 -9.42
N GLY A 25 9.71 2.48 -8.81
CA GLY A 25 10.68 2.62 -7.73
C GLY A 25 12.13 2.35 -8.18
N VAL A 26 12.37 2.21 -9.48
CA VAL A 26 13.71 1.98 -10.04
C VAL A 26 14.37 3.34 -10.28
N PRO A 27 15.60 3.59 -9.80
CA PRO A 27 16.27 4.87 -10.02
C PRO A 27 16.30 5.27 -11.50
N LEU A 28 16.07 6.55 -11.80
CA LEU A 28 15.99 7.07 -13.18
C LEU A 28 17.19 6.66 -14.04
N GLY A 29 18.41 6.75 -13.50
CA GLY A 29 19.61 6.33 -14.23
C GLY A 29 19.64 4.84 -14.56
N THR A 30 19.01 4.00 -13.73
CA THR A 30 18.86 2.56 -13.96
C THR A 30 17.80 2.30 -15.04
N VAL A 31 16.65 2.99 -14.97
CA VAL A 31 15.62 2.93 -16.02
C VAL A 31 16.19 3.33 -17.38
N GLN A 32 16.92 4.46 -17.44
CA GLN A 32 17.56 4.93 -18.68
C GLN A 32 18.53 3.89 -19.25
N LYS A 33 19.41 3.30 -18.43
CA LYS A 33 20.35 2.25 -18.88
C LYS A 33 19.64 1.01 -19.41
N ILE A 34 18.58 0.57 -18.72
CA ILE A 34 17.78 -0.60 -19.12
C ILE A 34 17.16 -0.36 -20.49
N PHE A 35 16.46 0.76 -20.65
CA PHE A 35 15.80 1.06 -21.91
C PHE A 35 16.80 1.46 -23.00
N ASN A 36 17.97 2.02 -22.70
CA ASN A 36 19.00 2.26 -23.73
C ASN A 36 19.77 1.00 -24.15
N GLY A 37 19.51 -0.16 -23.53
CA GLY A 37 20.19 -1.42 -23.86
C GLY A 37 21.61 -1.52 -23.29
N GLU A 38 21.93 -0.69 -22.31
CA GLU A 38 23.26 -0.61 -21.68
C GLU A 38 23.43 -1.62 -20.53
N THR A 39 22.37 -2.30 -20.12
CA THR A 39 22.36 -3.25 -19.00
C THR A 39 22.38 -4.70 -19.50
N LYS A 40 23.36 -5.50 -19.05
CA LYS A 40 23.39 -6.96 -19.27
C LYS A 40 22.88 -7.70 -18.04
N GLY A 41 21.77 -8.42 -18.20
CA GLY A 41 21.16 -9.25 -17.14
C GLY A 41 20.47 -8.40 -16.07
N LEU A 42 19.15 -8.25 -16.16
CA LEU A 42 18.38 -7.57 -15.12
C LEU A 42 18.07 -8.51 -13.97
N ARG A 43 18.10 -7.96 -12.74
CA ARG A 43 17.52 -8.65 -11.59
C ARG A 43 16.01 -8.81 -11.76
N TYR A 44 15.48 -9.92 -11.24
CA TYR A 44 14.08 -10.32 -11.40
C TYR A 44 13.09 -9.34 -10.76
N ASP A 45 13.46 -8.73 -9.63
CA ASP A 45 12.71 -7.68 -8.92
C ASP A 45 12.47 -6.46 -9.82
N ILE A 46 13.52 -5.97 -10.49
CA ILE A 46 13.46 -4.82 -11.40
C ILE A 46 12.62 -5.15 -12.64
N LEU A 47 12.79 -6.34 -13.20
CA LEU A 47 11.96 -6.80 -14.33
C LEU A 47 10.49 -6.84 -13.94
N THR A 48 10.16 -7.39 -12.77
CA THR A 48 8.78 -7.49 -12.29
C THR A 48 8.18 -6.11 -12.02
N ALA A 49 8.95 -5.19 -11.44
CA ALA A 49 8.52 -3.81 -11.21
C ALA A 49 8.22 -3.06 -12.52
N LEU A 50 9.09 -3.20 -13.52
CA LEU A 50 8.89 -2.59 -14.84
C LEU A 50 7.72 -3.24 -15.59
N GLU A 51 7.66 -4.57 -15.64
CA GLU A 51 6.56 -5.28 -16.29
C GLU A 51 5.20 -4.96 -15.67
N GLY A 52 5.17 -4.76 -14.35
CA GLY A 52 3.97 -4.35 -13.62
C GLY A 52 3.35 -3.08 -14.18
N ILE A 53 4.17 -2.12 -14.62
CA ILE A 53 3.71 -0.85 -15.23
C ILE A 53 2.86 -1.08 -16.46
N PHE A 54 3.25 -2.04 -17.28
CA PHE A 54 2.67 -2.21 -18.61
C PHE A 54 1.56 -3.26 -18.66
N LYS A 55 1.56 -4.24 -17.76
CA LYS A 55 0.58 -5.35 -17.73
C LYS A 55 -0.78 -4.95 -17.19
N GLU A 56 -0.83 -4.05 -16.21
CA GLU A 56 -2.10 -3.54 -15.68
C GLU A 56 -2.19 -2.06 -16.03
N PRO A 57 -3.24 -1.59 -16.74
CA PRO A 57 -3.49 -0.16 -16.82
C PRO A 57 -3.65 0.32 -15.37
N MET A 58 -2.78 1.24 -14.93
CA MET A 58 -3.06 1.92 -13.68
C MET A 58 -4.38 2.66 -13.87
N ALA A 59 -5.31 2.49 -12.95
CA ALA A 59 -6.35 3.49 -12.73
C ALA A 59 -5.69 4.74 -12.12
N VAL A 60 -4.75 5.35 -12.85
CA VAL A 60 -4.35 6.74 -12.68
C VAL A 60 -5.31 7.47 -13.61
N MET A 61 -6.16 8.30 -13.04
CA MET A 61 -7.05 9.11 -13.87
C MET A 61 -6.22 10.05 -14.77
N GLU A 62 -6.56 10.07 -16.06
CA GLU A 62 -6.44 11.29 -16.85
C GLU A 62 -7.42 12.33 -16.28
N SER A 63 -7.03 13.61 -16.33
CA SER A 63 -7.72 14.76 -15.73
C SER A 63 -9.24 14.66 -15.82
N CYS A 64 -9.91 14.28 -14.73
CA CYS A 64 -11.36 14.36 -14.68
C CYS A 64 -11.75 15.79 -14.39
N ALA A 65 -12.59 16.37 -15.24
CA ALA A 65 -13.19 17.69 -15.07
C ALA A 65 -14.10 17.82 -13.82
N ALA A 66 -14.13 16.82 -12.93
CA ALA A 66 -14.87 16.81 -11.68
C ALA A 66 -14.10 17.45 -10.50
N TYR A 67 -12.78 17.61 -10.62
CA TYR A 67 -11.93 18.22 -9.60
C TYR A 67 -11.68 19.67 -10.00
N GLY A 68 -12.22 20.62 -9.23
CA GLY A 68 -12.09 22.05 -9.52
C GLY A 68 -10.66 22.46 -9.87
N GLU A 69 -10.55 23.14 -11.03
CA GLU A 69 -9.34 23.62 -11.71
C GLU A 69 -8.29 22.57 -12.15
N GLU A 70 -7.85 22.73 -13.40
CA GLU A 70 -7.03 21.85 -14.24
C GLU A 70 -5.60 21.57 -13.71
N LYS A 71 -5.45 21.03 -12.49
CA LYS A 71 -4.14 20.57 -12.01
C LYS A 71 -3.74 19.29 -12.75
N LYS A 72 -2.50 19.26 -13.22
CA LYS A 72 -1.92 18.08 -13.86
C LYS A 72 -1.76 16.95 -12.82
N PRO A 73 -1.94 15.68 -13.21
CA PRO A 73 -1.60 14.55 -12.34
C PRO A 73 -0.19 14.67 -11.76
N GLY A 74 -0.02 14.40 -10.46
CA GLY A 74 1.23 14.59 -9.71
C GLY A 74 1.39 15.97 -9.06
N MET A 75 0.43 16.88 -9.27
CA MET A 75 0.40 18.22 -8.68
C MET A 75 -0.69 18.41 -7.62
N TYR A 76 -1.49 17.39 -7.32
CA TYR A 76 -2.52 17.48 -6.28
C TYR A 76 -1.88 17.57 -4.89
N THR A 77 -2.55 18.27 -3.97
CA THR A 77 -2.10 18.46 -2.59
C THR A 77 -3.11 17.97 -1.56
N ILE A 78 -2.73 17.96 -0.28
CA ILE A 78 -3.66 17.67 0.83
C ILE A 78 -4.85 18.64 0.85
N GLU A 79 -4.64 19.89 0.45
CA GLU A 79 -5.74 20.86 0.30
C GLU A 79 -6.73 20.41 -0.77
N ASP A 80 -6.23 19.93 -1.93
CA ASP A 80 -7.08 19.38 -2.98
C ASP A 80 -7.83 18.13 -2.50
N TYR A 81 -7.14 17.23 -1.77
CA TYR A 81 -7.75 16.04 -1.17
C TYR A 81 -8.90 16.40 -0.22
N ARG A 82 -8.70 17.39 0.65
CA ARG A 82 -9.71 17.86 1.62
C ARG A 82 -10.87 18.61 0.98
N ALA A 83 -10.70 19.12 -0.24
CA ALA A 83 -11.75 19.79 -0.99
C ALA A 83 -12.69 18.82 -1.72
N LEU A 84 -12.38 17.52 -1.72
CA LEU A 84 -13.21 16.50 -2.36
C LEU A 84 -14.55 16.31 -1.63
N PRO A 85 -15.62 15.96 -2.36
CA PRO A 85 -16.88 15.53 -1.75
C PRO A 85 -16.66 14.33 -0.83
N GLU A 86 -17.39 14.27 0.29
CA GLU A 86 -17.26 13.18 1.27
C GLU A 86 -17.57 11.80 0.68
N GLU A 87 -18.44 11.72 -0.33
CA GLU A 87 -18.81 10.48 -1.01
C GLU A 87 -17.68 9.93 -1.89
N GLN A 88 -16.69 10.77 -2.22
CA GLN A 88 -15.59 10.39 -3.07
C GLN A 88 -14.44 9.82 -2.24
N ARG A 89 -14.29 8.50 -2.28
CA ARG A 89 -13.19 7.79 -1.61
C ARG A 89 -11.98 7.66 -2.51
N VAL A 90 -10.93 8.40 -2.19
CA VAL A 90 -9.64 8.34 -2.87
C VAL A 90 -8.50 8.25 -1.86
N GLU A 91 -7.34 7.83 -2.32
CA GLU A 91 -6.06 8.10 -1.67
C GLU A 91 -5.27 9.10 -2.52
N LEU A 92 -4.50 9.96 -1.88
CA LEU A 92 -3.53 10.83 -2.51
C LEU A 92 -2.13 10.27 -2.26
N ILE A 93 -1.38 9.92 -3.32
CA ILE A 93 -0.01 9.40 -3.19
C ILE A 93 0.88 10.15 -4.18
N ASP A 94 1.90 10.84 -3.67
CA ASP A 94 2.85 11.63 -4.45
C ASP A 94 2.19 12.63 -5.41
N GLY A 95 1.05 13.20 -5.00
CA GLY A 95 0.29 14.17 -5.80
C GLY A 95 -0.64 13.55 -6.85
N TYR A 96 -0.90 12.24 -6.79
CA TYR A 96 -1.87 11.54 -7.64
C TYR A 96 -3.04 11.00 -6.82
N PHE A 97 -4.27 11.18 -7.30
CA PHE A 97 -5.45 10.55 -6.72
C PHE A 97 -5.63 9.12 -7.24
N TYR A 98 -6.01 8.22 -6.32
CA TYR A 98 -6.31 6.82 -6.58
C TYR A 98 -7.69 6.49 -6.02
N ASP A 99 -8.63 6.10 -6.88
CA ASP A 99 -9.95 5.70 -6.43
C ASP A 99 -9.89 4.48 -5.50
N MET A 100 -10.77 4.47 -4.50
CA MET A 100 -10.98 3.33 -3.63
C MET A 100 -12.33 2.68 -3.96
N ALA A 101 -12.29 1.38 -4.26
CA ALA A 101 -13.51 0.59 -4.30
C ALA A 101 -14.07 0.39 -2.89
N ALA A 102 -15.39 0.18 -2.80
CA ALA A 102 -15.99 -0.25 -1.55
C ALA A 102 -15.40 -1.62 -1.13
N PRO A 103 -15.01 -1.78 0.15
CA PRO A 103 -14.45 -3.04 0.63
C PRO A 103 -15.51 -4.14 0.61
N THR A 104 -15.10 -5.37 0.33
CA THR A 104 -15.99 -6.54 0.41
C THR A 104 -16.26 -6.93 1.86
N THR A 105 -17.28 -7.75 2.12
CA THR A 105 -17.52 -8.28 3.47
C THR A 105 -16.31 -9.09 3.98
N PHE A 106 -15.63 -9.84 3.10
CA PHE A 106 -14.46 -10.63 3.49
C PHE A 106 -13.26 -9.74 3.87
N HIS A 107 -13.07 -8.64 3.13
CA HIS A 107 -12.10 -7.59 3.46
C HIS A 107 -12.32 -7.06 4.87
N GLN A 108 -13.57 -6.70 5.19
CA GLN A 108 -13.94 -6.13 6.49
C GLN A 108 -13.75 -7.13 7.64
N LEU A 109 -14.03 -8.42 7.41
CA LEU A 109 -13.80 -9.44 8.43
C LEU A 109 -12.32 -9.61 8.76
N ILE A 110 -11.46 -9.66 7.74
CA ILE A 110 -10.00 -9.78 7.93
C ILE A 110 -9.49 -8.57 8.72
N ALA A 111 -9.75 -7.35 8.25
CA ALA A 111 -9.29 -6.14 8.92
C ALA A 111 -9.83 -6.03 10.36
N GLY A 112 -11.12 -6.29 10.55
CA GLY A 112 -11.77 -6.25 11.86
C GLY A 112 -11.17 -7.23 12.87
N GLU A 113 -10.84 -8.45 12.44
CA GLU A 113 -10.29 -9.47 13.31
C GLU A 113 -8.82 -9.21 13.68
N VAL A 114 -8.01 -8.71 12.74
CA VAL A 114 -6.65 -8.26 13.06
C VAL A 114 -6.68 -7.11 14.06
N TYR A 115 -7.50 -6.08 13.80
CA TYR A 115 -7.70 -4.95 14.71
C TYR A 115 -8.11 -5.42 16.12
N ARG A 116 -9.12 -6.30 16.20
CA ARG A 116 -9.64 -6.81 17.48
C ARG A 116 -8.57 -7.53 18.30
N GLN A 117 -7.78 -8.41 17.68
CA GLN A 117 -6.73 -9.15 18.38
C GLN A 117 -5.61 -8.23 18.86
N ILE A 118 -5.19 -7.27 18.04
CA ILE A 118 -4.19 -6.25 18.41
C ILE A 118 -4.69 -5.39 19.57
N ALA A 119 -5.92 -4.86 19.47
CA ALA A 119 -6.49 -4.00 20.49
C ALA A 119 -6.61 -4.70 21.85
N ASN A 120 -7.08 -5.96 21.85
CA ASN A 120 -7.13 -6.76 23.07
C ASN A 120 -5.74 -6.95 23.68
N TYR A 121 -4.75 -7.33 22.87
CA TYR A 121 -3.38 -7.53 23.35
C TYR A 121 -2.78 -6.25 23.97
N ILE A 122 -2.95 -5.10 23.33
CA ILE A 122 -2.46 -3.82 23.84
C ILE A 122 -3.09 -3.52 25.20
N ILE A 123 -4.40 -3.70 25.35
CA ILE A 123 -5.12 -3.49 26.62
C ILE A 123 -4.60 -4.44 27.70
N ASP A 124 -4.53 -5.74 27.39
CA ASP A 124 -4.14 -6.78 28.35
C ASP A 124 -2.70 -6.60 28.84
N GLN A 125 -1.81 -6.08 28.00
CA GLN A 125 -0.42 -5.78 28.35
C GLN A 125 -0.20 -4.37 28.93
N GLY A 126 -1.24 -3.54 29.02
CA GLY A 126 -1.10 -2.13 29.43
C GLY A 126 -0.20 -1.32 28.51
N GLY A 127 -0.20 -1.63 27.21
CA GLY A 127 0.62 -0.97 26.19
C GLY A 127 0.17 0.46 25.90
N ALA A 128 1.12 1.31 25.46
CA ALA A 128 0.87 2.72 25.16
C ALA A 128 0.49 2.99 23.69
N CYS A 129 0.54 1.97 22.81
CA CYS A 129 0.19 2.14 21.40
C CYS A 129 -1.33 2.18 21.20
N THR A 130 -1.78 2.83 20.14
CA THR A 130 -3.18 2.94 19.77
C THR A 130 -3.40 2.27 18.41
N PRO A 131 -4.25 1.24 18.32
CA PRO A 131 -4.65 0.67 17.04
C PRO A 131 -5.82 1.46 16.44
N PHE A 132 -5.83 1.59 15.12
CA PHE A 132 -6.95 2.16 14.36
C PHE A 132 -7.35 1.20 13.23
N ILE A 133 -8.61 1.30 12.81
CA ILE A 133 -9.17 0.58 11.66
C ILE A 133 -9.78 1.59 10.70
N SER A 134 -9.75 1.29 9.39
CA SER A 134 -10.29 2.16 8.35
C SER A 134 -11.78 2.50 8.55
N PRO A 135 -12.25 3.67 8.06
CA PRO A 135 -11.48 4.72 7.39
C PRO A 135 -10.62 5.51 8.39
N ILE A 136 -9.33 5.69 8.06
CA ILE A 136 -8.40 6.51 8.82
C ILE A 136 -7.41 7.18 7.87
N ASP A 137 -7.38 8.50 7.88
CA ASP A 137 -6.44 9.28 7.07
C ASP A 137 -5.05 9.28 7.73
N VAL A 138 -4.01 8.99 6.94
CA VAL A 138 -2.61 9.03 7.35
C VAL A 138 -1.82 9.90 6.38
N GLN A 139 -1.33 11.04 6.86
CA GLN A 139 -0.43 11.93 6.13
C GLN A 139 1.00 11.39 6.28
N LEU A 140 1.30 10.38 5.46
CA LEU A 140 2.39 9.43 5.69
C LEU A 140 3.78 10.07 5.76
N ASP A 141 4.08 10.99 4.84
CA ASP A 141 5.42 11.58 4.71
C ASP A 141 5.57 12.91 5.48
N ASN A 142 4.52 13.34 6.18
CA ASN A 142 4.37 14.70 6.71
C ASN A 142 4.56 15.79 5.63
N ASP A 143 4.18 15.47 4.39
CA ASP A 143 4.26 16.37 3.24
C ASP A 143 2.88 16.78 2.75
N GLU A 144 2.83 17.67 1.77
CA GLU A 144 1.57 18.13 1.18
C GLU A 144 1.07 17.22 0.05
N LYS A 145 1.62 16.01 -0.15
CA LYS A 145 1.41 15.20 -1.36
C LYS A 145 0.95 13.77 -1.11
N THR A 146 0.94 13.30 0.14
CA THR A 146 0.54 11.93 0.46
C THR A 146 -0.46 11.89 1.62
N MET A 147 -1.69 11.45 1.33
CA MET A 147 -2.73 11.08 2.29
C MET A 147 -3.31 9.73 1.89
N ILE A 148 -3.14 8.72 2.75
CA ILE A 148 -3.53 7.34 2.46
C ILE A 148 -4.50 6.81 3.53
N GLN A 149 -5.24 5.75 3.18
CA GLN A 149 -6.22 5.12 4.06
C GLN A 149 -5.94 3.62 4.23
N PRO A 150 -4.97 3.25 5.09
CA PRO A 150 -4.70 1.85 5.41
C PRO A 150 -5.85 1.18 6.16
N ASP A 151 -5.95 -0.15 6.05
CA ASP A 151 -7.04 -0.91 6.66
C ASP A 151 -6.93 -1.02 8.18
N VAL A 152 -5.73 -1.32 8.68
CA VAL A 152 -5.42 -1.34 10.12
C VAL A 152 -4.04 -0.74 10.33
N ILE A 153 -3.91 0.08 11.36
CA ILE A 153 -2.63 0.65 11.77
C ILE A 153 -2.42 0.57 13.28
N ILE A 154 -1.16 0.59 13.72
CA ILE A 154 -0.79 0.81 15.11
C ILE A 154 0.10 2.06 15.17
N VAL A 155 -0.23 2.98 16.07
CA VAL A 155 0.56 4.19 16.33
C VAL A 155 1.00 4.18 17.79
N CYS A 156 2.31 4.13 18.04
CA CYS A 156 2.89 4.09 19.38
C CYS A 156 3.33 5.45 19.91
N LYS A 157 3.35 6.48 19.05
CA LYS A 157 3.72 7.85 19.43
C LYS A 157 2.48 8.75 19.45
N PRO A 158 2.04 9.22 20.63
CA PRO A 158 0.80 9.99 20.75
C PRO A 158 0.79 11.33 19.99
N ASP A 159 1.95 11.93 19.75
CA ASP A 159 2.11 13.18 18.99
C ASP A 159 1.81 13.02 17.49
N GLN A 160 1.75 11.79 16.98
CA GLN A 160 1.29 11.50 15.62
C GLN A 160 -0.24 11.50 15.49
N ILE A 161 -0.98 11.45 16.60
CA ILE A 161 -2.44 11.30 16.58
C ILE A 161 -3.07 12.69 16.69
N GLU A 162 -3.47 13.25 15.55
CA GLU A 162 -4.24 14.49 15.52
C GLU A 162 -5.74 14.23 15.48
N ARG A 163 -6.54 15.28 15.71
CA ARG A 163 -8.00 15.19 15.69
C ARG A 163 -8.54 14.75 14.32
N ARG A 164 -7.85 15.10 13.22
CA ARG A 164 -8.33 14.89 11.86
C ARG A 164 -7.71 13.69 11.17
N ASN A 165 -6.44 13.40 11.43
CA ASN A 165 -5.68 12.35 10.75
C ASN A 165 -4.47 11.93 11.60
N ILE A 166 -3.78 10.89 11.16
CA ILE A 166 -2.47 10.51 11.68
C ILE A 166 -1.39 11.26 10.90
N MET A 167 -0.35 11.70 11.60
CA MET A 167 0.82 12.37 11.04
C MET A 167 2.04 11.44 11.05
N GLY A 168 2.66 11.23 9.90
CA GLY A 168 3.85 10.39 9.75
C GLY A 168 3.54 8.89 9.71
N ALA A 169 4.61 8.08 9.63
CA ALA A 169 4.52 6.63 9.54
C ALA A 169 3.95 5.98 10.81
N PRO A 170 2.91 5.13 10.69
CA PRO A 170 2.51 4.21 11.74
C PRO A 170 3.59 3.15 12.01
N ASP A 171 3.57 2.56 13.21
CA ASP A 171 4.48 1.48 13.58
C ASP A 171 4.16 0.16 12.86
N PHE A 172 2.87 -0.09 12.62
CA PHE A 172 2.36 -1.24 11.91
C PHE A 172 1.29 -0.79 10.91
N VAL A 173 1.26 -1.45 9.74
CA VAL A 173 0.22 -1.27 8.73
C VAL A 173 -0.23 -2.64 8.21
N LEU A 174 -1.53 -2.84 8.06
CA LEU A 174 -2.14 -3.93 7.30
C LEU A 174 -2.90 -3.36 6.11
N GLU A 175 -2.73 -3.98 4.95
CA GLU A 175 -3.58 -3.84 3.78
C GLU A 175 -4.19 -5.20 3.43
N VAL A 176 -5.51 -5.23 3.20
CA VAL A 176 -6.22 -6.39 2.69
C VAL A 176 -6.45 -6.18 1.19
N ILE A 177 -5.85 -7.03 0.37
CA ILE A 177 -5.94 -6.89 -1.09
C ILE A 177 -7.37 -7.13 -1.56
N SER A 178 -7.84 -6.24 -2.42
CA SER A 178 -8.98 -6.46 -3.29
C SER A 178 -8.53 -6.66 -4.76
N PRO A 179 -9.36 -7.23 -5.65
CA PRO A 179 -8.97 -7.49 -7.04
C PRO A 179 -8.50 -6.25 -7.79
N GLY A 180 -9.00 -5.05 -7.42
CA GLY A 180 -8.64 -3.77 -8.02
C GLY A 180 -7.43 -3.06 -7.39
N THR A 181 -6.97 -3.44 -6.20
CA THR A 181 -5.91 -2.71 -5.46
C THR A 181 -4.57 -3.43 -5.44
N LYS A 182 -4.55 -4.69 -5.89
CA LYS A 182 -3.40 -5.61 -5.81
C LYS A 182 -2.05 -5.00 -6.19
N ARG A 183 -1.96 -4.27 -7.30
CA ARG A 183 -0.70 -3.65 -7.73
C ARG A 183 -0.32 -2.44 -6.89
N ARG A 184 -1.29 -1.63 -6.46
CA ARG A 184 -1.04 -0.48 -5.56
C ARG A 184 -0.46 -0.97 -4.24
N ASP A 185 -1.05 -2.00 -3.65
CA ASP A 185 -0.66 -2.49 -2.33
C ASP A 185 0.70 -3.23 -2.39
N HIS A 186 0.91 -4.07 -3.41
CA HIS A 186 2.17 -4.83 -3.55
C HIS A 186 3.39 -4.01 -3.99
N VAL A 187 3.20 -2.85 -4.62
CA VAL A 187 4.31 -2.09 -5.23
C VAL A 187 4.37 -0.68 -4.68
N VAL A 188 3.35 0.14 -4.95
CA VAL A 188 3.38 1.57 -4.61
C VAL A 188 3.43 1.76 -3.09
N LYS A 189 2.44 1.20 -2.38
CA LYS A 189 2.35 1.34 -0.93
C LYS A 189 3.50 0.67 -0.19
N LEU A 190 3.97 -0.48 -0.69
CA LEU A 190 5.14 -1.16 -0.13
C LEU A 190 6.35 -0.22 -0.03
N PHE A 191 6.73 0.43 -1.14
CA PHE A 191 7.85 1.37 -1.14
C PHE A 191 7.57 2.61 -0.29
N LYS A 192 6.35 3.16 -0.33
CA LYS A 192 5.97 4.31 0.49
C LYS A 192 6.09 4.03 1.99
N TYR A 193 5.56 2.89 2.45
CA TYR A 193 5.65 2.50 3.85
C TYR A 193 7.08 2.26 4.31
N GLU A 194 7.89 1.59 3.48
CA GLU A 194 9.31 1.38 3.77
C GLU A 194 10.06 2.72 3.91
N GLN A 195 9.88 3.63 2.94
CA GLN A 195 10.55 4.93 2.93
C GLN A 195 10.10 5.85 4.07
N ALA A 196 8.81 5.83 4.42
CA ALA A 196 8.26 6.62 5.51
C ALA A 196 8.71 6.11 6.90
N GLY A 197 9.24 4.88 6.98
CA GLY A 197 9.74 4.31 8.22
C GLY A 197 8.71 3.51 9.01
N VAL A 198 7.69 2.94 8.33
CA VAL A 198 6.84 1.90 8.93
C VAL A 198 7.74 0.76 9.39
N ARG A 199 7.49 0.18 10.57
CA ARG A 199 8.34 -0.90 11.10
C ARG A 199 7.91 -2.26 10.57
N GLU A 200 6.60 -2.49 10.49
CA GLU A 200 6.03 -3.74 10.03
C GLU A 200 4.84 -3.51 9.11
N TYR A 201 4.84 -4.16 7.95
CA TYR A 201 3.82 -4.01 6.93
C TYR A 201 3.29 -5.36 6.49
N TRP A 202 1.98 -5.54 6.57
CA TRP A 202 1.29 -6.77 6.21
C TRP A 202 0.42 -6.57 4.99
N ILE A 203 0.48 -7.55 4.08
CA ILE A 203 -0.41 -7.65 2.93
C ILE A 203 -1.18 -8.96 3.05
N ALA A 204 -2.46 -8.88 3.41
CA ALA A 204 -3.36 -10.03 3.41
C ALA A 204 -3.97 -10.21 2.01
N ASP A 205 -3.68 -11.34 1.36
CA ASP A 205 -4.24 -11.72 0.05
C ASP A 205 -5.25 -12.86 0.26
N PRO A 206 -6.54 -12.54 0.47
CA PRO A 206 -7.57 -13.55 0.70
C PRO A 206 -7.72 -14.51 -0.48
N TYR A 207 -7.56 -14.02 -1.70
CA TYR A 207 -7.70 -14.80 -2.94
C TYR A 207 -6.61 -15.85 -3.11
N LYS A 208 -5.40 -15.54 -2.63
CA LYS A 208 -4.28 -16.49 -2.60
C LYS A 208 -4.10 -17.17 -1.24
N LYS A 209 -5.03 -16.97 -0.30
CA LYS A 209 -5.03 -17.56 1.04
C LYS A 209 -3.68 -17.40 1.75
N ARG A 210 -3.09 -16.21 1.68
CA ARG A 210 -1.77 -15.92 2.25
C ARG A 210 -1.66 -14.52 2.82
N VAL A 211 -0.71 -14.34 3.71
CA VAL A 211 -0.30 -13.04 4.25
C VAL A 211 1.19 -12.87 4.00
N LEU A 212 1.59 -11.74 3.43
CA LEU A 212 2.98 -11.34 3.30
C LEU A 212 3.30 -10.40 4.47
N VAL A 213 4.35 -10.72 5.23
CA VAL A 213 4.79 -9.94 6.38
C VAL A 213 6.16 -9.36 6.09
N TYR A 214 6.23 -8.05 5.97
CA TYR A 214 7.47 -7.28 5.86
C TYR A 214 7.83 -6.72 7.23
N PHE A 215 9.03 -7.00 7.72
CA PHE A 215 9.57 -6.40 8.94
C PHE A 215 10.85 -5.63 8.62
N PHE A 216 10.66 -4.36 8.25
CA PHE A 216 11.70 -3.50 7.66
C PHE A 216 12.88 -3.21 8.60
N GLN A 217 12.76 -3.49 9.90
CA GLN A 217 13.86 -3.32 10.85
C GLN A 217 14.93 -4.43 10.78
N CYS A 218 14.62 -5.61 10.22
CA CYS A 218 15.53 -6.77 10.25
C CYS A 218 15.78 -7.35 8.86
N GLU A 219 14.73 -7.58 8.07
CA GLU A 219 14.82 -8.23 6.76
C GLU A 219 13.99 -7.47 5.72
N ALA A 220 14.60 -7.21 4.55
CA ALA A 220 13.92 -6.54 3.45
C ALA A 220 12.96 -7.45 2.66
N SER A 221 13.09 -8.78 2.83
CA SER A 221 12.22 -9.75 2.14
C SER A 221 11.03 -10.13 3.00
N PRO A 222 9.84 -10.33 2.42
CA PRO A 222 8.67 -10.73 3.19
C PRO A 222 8.75 -12.20 3.60
N VAL A 223 8.27 -12.50 4.80
CA VAL A 223 7.89 -13.86 5.18
C VAL A 223 6.46 -14.10 4.70
N ILE A 224 6.23 -15.22 4.02
CA ILE A 224 4.91 -15.58 3.49
C ILE A 224 4.28 -16.64 4.40
N TYR A 225 3.14 -16.31 4.97
CA TYR A 225 2.35 -17.20 5.81
C TYR A 225 1.09 -17.65 5.06
N PRO A 226 0.67 -18.92 5.20
CA PRO A 226 -0.70 -19.31 4.93
C PRO A 226 -1.68 -18.48 5.79
N ILE A 227 -2.85 -18.13 5.25
CA ILE A 227 -3.82 -17.30 5.98
C ILE A 227 -4.35 -17.99 7.24
N ASP A 228 -4.36 -19.33 7.29
CA ASP A 228 -4.78 -20.12 8.44
C ASP A 228 -3.67 -20.37 9.47
N ALA A 229 -2.46 -19.85 9.25
CA ALA A 229 -1.36 -19.95 10.18
C ALA A 229 -1.51 -18.99 11.37
N ASP A 230 -0.77 -19.31 12.43
CA ASP A 230 -0.52 -18.43 13.56
C ASP A 230 0.60 -17.45 13.16
N ILE A 231 0.27 -16.18 12.91
CA ILE A 231 1.22 -15.19 12.37
C ILE A 231 1.74 -14.26 13.48
N PRO A 232 3.05 -14.27 13.81
CA PRO A 232 3.61 -13.42 14.85
C PRO A 232 3.67 -11.96 14.41
N VAL A 233 3.33 -11.03 15.30
CA VAL A 233 3.50 -9.58 15.11
C VAL A 233 4.89 -9.18 15.62
N ASN A 234 5.78 -8.81 14.71
CA ASN A 234 7.20 -8.61 14.97
C ASN A 234 7.50 -7.35 15.77
N ILE A 235 6.70 -6.27 15.65
CA ILE A 235 6.84 -5.08 16.49
C ILE A 235 6.58 -5.36 17.98
N TYR A 236 6.01 -6.52 18.30
CA TYR A 236 5.83 -7.04 19.66
C TYR A 236 6.71 -8.26 19.95
N GLU A 237 7.79 -8.45 19.19
CA GLU A 237 8.76 -9.54 19.37
C GLU A 237 8.09 -10.94 19.30
N GLY A 238 7.02 -11.07 18.52
CA GLY A 238 6.26 -12.33 18.39
C GLY A 238 5.42 -12.72 19.61
N LYS A 239 5.35 -11.88 20.66
CA LYS A 239 4.51 -12.11 21.85
C LYS A 239 3.02 -12.03 21.53
N LEU A 240 2.66 -11.26 20.50
CA LEU A 240 1.35 -11.27 19.87
C LEU A 240 1.39 -12.14 18.62
N THR A 241 0.38 -13.00 18.46
CA THR A 241 0.16 -13.80 17.26
C THR A 241 -1.27 -13.58 16.77
N ILE A 242 -1.43 -13.25 15.50
CA ILE A 242 -2.72 -13.09 14.84
C ILE A 242 -3.18 -14.43 14.28
N LYS A 243 -4.44 -14.78 14.55
CA LYS A 243 -5.06 -16.02 14.10
C LYS A 243 -6.31 -15.75 13.27
N PHE A 244 -6.41 -16.31 12.08
CA PHE A 244 -7.60 -16.14 11.22
C PHE A 244 -8.57 -17.34 11.28
N GLN A 245 -8.48 -18.18 12.31
CA GLN A 245 -9.21 -19.46 12.39
C GLN A 245 -10.73 -19.33 12.23
N GLN A 246 -11.33 -18.21 12.66
CA GLN A 246 -12.76 -17.96 12.48
C GLN A 246 -13.12 -17.37 11.09
N ILE A 247 -12.15 -16.98 10.28
CA ILE A 247 -12.33 -16.34 8.97
C ILE A 247 -11.93 -17.29 7.84
N ALA A 248 -10.92 -18.15 8.06
CA ALA A 248 -10.45 -19.11 7.07
C ALA A 248 -11.57 -20.00 6.51
N LYS A 249 -12.54 -20.36 7.36
CA LYS A 249 -13.75 -21.12 6.99
C LYS A 249 -14.64 -20.43 5.94
N TRP A 250 -14.51 -19.12 5.71
CA TRP A 250 -15.34 -18.37 4.75
C TRP A 250 -14.60 -18.06 3.44
N GLY A 251 -13.28 -18.26 3.39
CA GLY A 251 -12.48 -18.16 2.16
C GLY A 251 -12.59 -19.39 1.23
N GLU A 252 -13.50 -20.31 1.52
CA GLU A 252 -13.79 -21.50 0.69
C GLU A 252 -15.05 -21.34 -0.17
N GLN A 253 -15.83 -20.29 0.05
CA GLN A 253 -17.02 -19.99 -0.75
C GLN A 253 -16.64 -18.93 -1.79
N GLU A 254 -16.21 -19.40 -2.96
CA GLU A 254 -16.24 -18.58 -4.18
C GLU A 254 -17.70 -18.51 -4.67
N ASP A 255 -18.22 -17.30 -4.82
CA ASP A 255 -19.29 -17.01 -5.79
C ASP A 255 -18.64 -16.60 -7.13
#